data_AF-A0A9E6EJ33-F1
#
_entry.id   AF-A0A9E6EJ33-F1
#
_cell.length_a   1.000
_cell.length_b   1.000
_cell.length_c   1.000
_cell.angle_alpha   90.00
_cell.angle_beta   90.00
_cell.angle_gamma   90.00
#
_symmetry.space_group_name_H-M   'P 1'
#
loop_
_entity.id
_entity.type
_entity.pdbx_description
1 polymer ?
#
loop_
_entity_poly.entity_id
_entity_poly.type
_entity_poly.pdbx_seq_one_letter_code
_entity_poly.pdbx_strand_id
1 'polypeptide(L)'
;MPKQLEVWINQFKKWWEGQTGQQRSVLILTSVVVGLGLLGALYVTSRPDYTLLYGNLDPKDANAVVEYLREQKVPYRLSGGGTQLEVPSKRVYDLRVQLAGQVLPRG
;
A
#
# COMPACT_ATOMS: atom_id res chain seq x y z
N MET A 1 11.88 -31.43 -19.70
CA MET A 1 10.83 -30.37 -19.68
C MET A 1 9.55 -30.98 -20.23
N PRO A 2 8.37 -30.69 -19.65
CA PRO A 2 7.12 -31.27 -20.15
C PRO A 2 6.85 -30.80 -21.59
N LYS A 3 6.61 -31.75 -22.51
CA LYS A 3 6.43 -31.52 -23.96
C LYS A 3 5.33 -30.48 -24.31
N GLN A 4 4.41 -30.25 -23.38
CA GLN A 4 3.33 -29.27 -23.54
C GLN A 4 3.83 -27.81 -23.51
N LEU A 5 4.92 -27.53 -22.79
CA LEU A 5 5.53 -26.19 -22.76
C LEU A 5 6.21 -25.85 -24.08
N GLU A 6 6.84 -26.82 -24.73
CA GLU A 6 7.51 -26.61 -26.02
C GLU A 6 6.51 -26.26 -27.13
N VAL A 7 5.35 -26.93 -27.13
CA VAL A 7 4.25 -26.65 -28.06
C VAL A 7 3.71 -25.23 -27.84
N TRP A 8 3.51 -24.83 -26.59
CA TRP A 8 3.01 -23.50 -26.24
C TRP A 8 3.99 -22.38 -26.61
N ILE A 9 5.28 -22.57 -26.32
CA ILE A 9 6.34 -21.62 -26.68
C ILE A 9 6.47 -21.50 -28.20
N ASN A 10 6.40 -22.61 -28.94
CA ASN A 10 6.52 -22.60 -30.40
C ASN A 10 5.30 -21.97 -31.09
N GLN A 11 4.09 -22.16 -30.55
CA GLN A 11 2.89 -21.47 -31.04
C GLN A 11 2.97 -19.96 -30.80
N PHE A 12 3.44 -19.56 -29.61
CA PHE A 12 3.68 -18.15 -29.29
C PHE A 12 4.74 -17.52 -30.18
N LYS A 13 5.86 -18.21 -30.39
CA LYS A 13 6.96 -17.75 -31.25
C LYS A 13 6.50 -17.58 -32.70
N LYS A 14 5.71 -18.52 -33.24
CA LYS A 14 5.14 -18.40 -34.59
C LYS A 14 4.17 -17.22 -34.72
N TRP A 15 3.33 -17.00 -33.72
CA TRP A 15 2.44 -15.84 -33.68
C TRP A 15 3.23 -14.52 -33.62
N TRP A 16 4.29 -14.48 -32.80
CA TRP A 16 5.18 -13.32 -32.68
C TRP A 16 5.99 -13.06 -33.96
N GLU A 17 6.50 -14.11 -34.60
CA GLU A 17 7.24 -14.04 -35.85
C GLU A 17 6.33 -13.73 -37.06
N GLY A 18 5.04 -14.04 -36.98
CA GLY A 18 4.05 -13.73 -38.01
C GLY A 18 3.60 -12.25 -38.04
N GLN A 19 3.94 -11.46 -37.01
CA GLN A 19 3.55 -10.05 -36.96
C GLN A 19 4.49 -9.14 -37.76
N THR A 20 3.92 -8.18 -38.49
CA THR A 20 4.68 -7.18 -39.26
C THR A 20 5.54 -6.31 -38.33
N GLY A 21 6.66 -5.78 -38.84
CA GLY A 21 7.58 -4.97 -38.02
C GLY A 21 6.92 -3.78 -37.33
N GLN A 22 5.91 -3.17 -37.97
CA GLN A 22 5.12 -2.07 -37.41
C GLN A 22 4.10 -2.55 -36.37
N GLN A 23 3.47 -3.72 -36.54
CA GLN A 23 2.57 -4.28 -35.53
C GLN A 23 3.33 -4.68 -34.26
N ARG A 24 4.55 -5.22 -34.38
CA ARG A 24 5.39 -5.57 -33.22
C ARG A 24 5.77 -4.35 -32.40
N SER A 25 6.18 -3.26 -33.03
CA SER A 25 6.58 -2.05 -32.30
C SER A 25 5.41 -1.43 -31.56
N VAL A 26 4.22 -1.36 -32.18
CA VAL A 26 3.00 -0.88 -31.52
C VAL A 26 2.63 -1.77 -30.34
N LEU A 27 2.64 -3.10 -30.50
CA LEU A 27 2.32 -4.04 -29.42
C LEU A 27 3.27 -3.91 -28.22
N ILE A 28 4.58 -3.79 -28.46
CA ILE A 28 5.57 -3.59 -27.40
C ILE A 28 5.32 -2.27 -26.70
N LEU A 29 5.13 -1.18 -27.45
CA LEU A 29 4.91 0.15 -26.89
C LEU A 29 3.66 0.18 -26.00
N THR A 30 2.53 -0.36 -26.50
CA THR A 30 1.29 -0.44 -25.74
C THR A 30 1.44 -1.29 -24.49
N SER A 31 2.14 -2.43 -24.57
CA SER A 31 2.36 -3.30 -23.41
C SER A 31 3.18 -2.60 -22.32
N VAL A 32 4.21 -1.84 -22.71
CA VAL A 32 5.02 -1.06 -21.78
C VAL A 32 4.18 0.04 -21.12
N VAL A 33 3.39 0.79 -21.89
CA VAL A 33 2.52 1.85 -21.37
C VAL A 33 1.51 1.30 -20.36
N VAL A 34 0.84 0.20 -20.70
CA VAL A 34 -0.12 -0.46 -19.80
C VAL A 34 0.57 -1.00 -18.55
N GLY A 35 1.73 -1.64 -18.70
CA GLY A 35 2.52 -2.15 -17.57
C GLY A 35 2.93 -1.04 -16.60
N LEU A 36 3.46 0.07 -17.11
CA LEU A 36 3.82 1.23 -16.30
C LEU A 36 2.60 1.89 -15.66
N GLY A 37 1.48 1.99 -16.38
CA GLY A 37 0.22 2.51 -15.85
C GLY A 37 -0.32 1.68 -14.67
N LEU A 38 -0.29 0.36 -14.79
CA LEU A 38 -0.70 -0.55 -13.71
C LEU A 38 0.22 -0.45 -12.50
N LEU A 39 1.54 -0.44 -12.71
CA LEU A 39 2.51 -0.27 -11.62
C LEU A 39 2.34 1.09 -10.91
N GLY A 40 2.12 2.17 -11.67
CA GLY A 40 1.83 3.49 -11.13
C GLY A 40 0.53 3.52 -10.31
N ALA A 41 -0.53 2.91 -10.80
CA ALA A 41 -1.81 2.82 -10.09
C ALA A 41 -1.68 2.03 -8.76
N LEU A 42 -0.94 0.92 -8.77
CA LEU A 42 -0.65 0.15 -7.57
C LEU A 42 0.20 0.95 -6.58
N TYR A 43 1.18 1.71 -7.06
CA TYR A 43 2.03 2.54 -6.21
C TYR A 43 1.25 3.65 -5.50
N VAL A 44 0.32 4.31 -6.19
CA VAL A 44 -0.55 5.35 -5.61
C VAL A 44 -1.54 4.74 -4.61
N THR A 45 -2.16 3.60 -4.93
CA THR A 45 -3.13 2.92 -4.05
C THR A 45 -2.49 2.34 -2.78
N SER A 46 -1.18 2.08 -2.82
CA SER A 46 -0.44 1.49 -1.70
C SER A 46 -0.05 2.50 -0.61
N ARG A 47 -0.30 3.81 -0.81
CA ARG A 47 -0.03 4.80 0.24
C ARG A 47 -1.14 4.75 1.29
N PRO A 48 -0.85 4.38 2.55
CA PRO A 48 -1.85 4.47 3.60
C PRO A 48 -2.14 5.95 3.87
N ASP A 49 -3.38 6.37 3.62
CA ASP A 49 -3.85 7.69 4.03
C ASP A 49 -3.84 7.76 5.56
N TYR A 50 -3.03 8.65 6.11
CA TYR A 50 -2.98 8.89 7.55
C TYR A 50 -4.08 9.87 7.95
N THR A 51 -4.72 9.63 9.08
CA THR A 51 -5.70 10.56 9.65
C THR A 51 -5.55 10.60 11.16
N LEU A 52 -6.06 11.68 11.75
CA LEU A 52 -5.89 12.01 13.16
C LEU A 52 -6.63 10.98 14.02
N LEU A 53 -5.87 10.22 14.81
CA LEU A 53 -6.42 9.32 15.82
C LEU A 53 -6.85 10.14 17.04
N TYR A 54 -5.89 10.88 17.61
CA TYR A 54 -6.04 11.82 18.73
C TYR A 54 -5.19 13.08 18.49
N GLY A 55 -5.69 14.22 18.94
CA GLY A 55 -4.97 15.49 18.92
C GLY A 55 -5.04 16.20 20.27
N ASN A 56 -4.15 17.17 20.48
CA ASN A 56 -3.98 17.87 21.76
C ASN A 56 -3.68 16.92 22.93
N LEU A 57 -2.89 15.88 22.67
CA LEU A 57 -2.41 14.99 23.71
C LEU A 57 -1.28 15.67 24.49
N ASP A 58 -1.33 15.56 25.81
CA ASP A 58 -0.17 15.81 26.65
C ASP A 58 0.95 14.79 26.36
N PRO A 59 2.23 15.14 26.57
CA PRO A 59 3.35 14.26 26.25
C PRO A 59 3.28 12.87 26.90
N LYS A 60 2.69 12.78 28.09
CA LYS A 60 2.51 11.52 28.83
C LYS A 60 1.52 10.59 28.13
N ASP A 61 0.39 11.13 27.69
CA ASP A 61 -0.65 10.38 27.00
C ASP A 61 -0.24 10.04 25.57
N ALA A 62 0.43 10.96 24.89
CA ALA A 62 1.06 10.69 23.59
C ALA A 62 2.02 9.49 23.66
N ASN A 63 2.85 9.43 24.69
CA ASN A 63 3.78 8.31 24.89
C ASN A 63 3.02 6.98 25.15
N ALA A 64 2.00 6.99 26.01
CA ALA A 64 1.20 5.80 26.29
C ALA A 64 0.50 5.23 25.05
N VAL A 65 -0.09 6.10 24.22
CA VAL A 65 -0.73 5.68 22.96
C VAL A 65 0.31 5.20 21.94
N VAL A 66 1.46 5.87 21.84
CA VAL A 66 2.56 5.45 20.97
C VAL A 66 3.08 4.05 21.34
N GLU A 67 3.24 3.76 22.63
CA GLU A 67 3.68 2.45 23.09
C GLU A 67 2.69 1.36 22.68
N TYR A 68 1.39 1.60 22.88
CA TYR A 68 0.34 0.69 22.43
C TYR A 68 0.39 0.45 20.91
N LEU A 69 0.49 1.51 20.11
CA LEU A 69 0.57 1.37 18.65
C LEU A 69 1.82 0.60 18.21
N ARG A 70 2.94 0.79 18.93
CA ARG A 70 4.20 0.06 18.67
C ARG A 70 4.06 -1.43 18.99
N GLU A 71 3.44 -1.78 20.11
CA GLU A 71 3.14 -3.15 20.50
C GLU A 71 2.23 -3.85 19.47
N GLN A 72 1.21 -3.14 19.00
CA GLN A 72 0.28 -3.63 17.96
C GLN A 72 0.87 -3.58 16.54
N LYS A 73 2.13 -3.14 16.37
CA LYS A 73 2.81 -2.99 15.08
C LYS A 73 2.01 -2.15 14.08
N VAL A 74 1.33 -1.13 14.58
CA VAL A 74 0.56 -0.18 13.78
C VAL A 74 1.48 0.96 13.36
N PRO A 75 1.61 1.26 12.05
CA PRO A 75 2.35 2.42 11.62
C PRO A 75 1.64 3.69 12.09
N TYR A 76 2.40 4.64 12.63
CA TYR A 76 1.88 5.90 13.16
C TYR A 76 2.75 7.07 12.72
N ARG A 77 2.20 8.28 12.79
CA ARG A 77 2.93 9.54 12.62
C ARG A 77 2.62 10.48 13.76
N LEU A 78 3.65 11.18 14.20
CA LEU A 78 3.53 12.27 15.16
C LEU A 78 3.54 13.59 14.38
N SER A 79 2.52 14.41 14.60
CA SER A 79 2.38 15.76 14.04
C SER A 79 2.14 16.77 15.17
N GLY A 80 2.06 18.07 14.85
CA GLY A 80 1.77 19.11 15.85
C GLY A 80 2.77 19.18 17.01
N GLY A 81 4.06 18.93 16.75
CA GLY A 81 5.09 18.93 17.80
C GLY A 81 5.03 17.75 18.77
N GLY A 82 4.35 16.66 18.42
CA GLY A 82 4.22 15.45 19.25
C GLY A 82 2.91 15.38 20.05
N THR A 83 2.03 16.36 19.88
CA THR A 83 0.70 16.40 20.53
C THR A 83 -0.41 15.79 19.67
N GLN A 84 -0.11 15.44 18.42
CA GLN A 84 -1.04 14.84 17.47
C GLN A 84 -0.51 13.50 16.99
N LEU A 85 -1.39 12.51 16.96
CA LEU A 85 -1.07 11.15 16.56
C LEU A 85 -1.97 10.72 15.41
N GLU A 86 -1.35 10.32 14.31
CA GLU A 86 -2.04 9.93 13.09
C GLU A 86 -1.76 8.46 12.77
N VAL A 87 -2.77 7.76 12.27
CA VAL A 87 -2.70 6.33 11.91
C VAL A 87 -3.39 6.09 10.56
N PRO A 88 -3.15 4.95 9.88
CA PRO A 88 -3.85 4.62 8.65
C PRO A 88 -5.36 4.70 8.82
N SER A 89 -6.03 5.44 7.94
CA SER A 89 -7.46 5.75 8.00
C SER A 89 -8.34 4.51 8.13
N LYS A 90 -7.92 3.41 7.52
CA LYS A 90 -8.59 2.10 7.58
C LYS A 90 -8.64 1.49 8.99
N ARG A 91 -7.78 1.92 9.92
CA ARG A 91 -7.61 1.35 11.26
C ARG A 91 -8.11 2.27 12.38
N VAL A 92 -8.45 3.52 12.09
CA VAL A 92 -8.69 4.56 13.12
C VAL A 92 -9.82 4.18 14.06
N TYR A 93 -10.97 3.75 13.50
CA TYR A 93 -12.13 3.40 14.28
C TYR A 93 -11.86 2.19 15.19
N ASP A 94 -11.23 1.16 14.65
CA ASP A 94 -10.83 -0.02 15.42
C ASP A 94 -9.87 0.34 16.55
N LEU A 95 -8.87 1.18 16.26
CA LEU A 95 -7.88 1.61 17.25
C LEU A 95 -8.51 2.47 18.36
N ARG A 96 -9.49 3.32 18.05
CA ARG A 96 -10.24 4.07 19.08
C ARG A 96 -10.98 3.16 20.03
N VAL A 97 -11.63 2.11 19.51
CA VAL A 97 -12.33 1.13 20.35
C VAL A 97 -11.33 0.35 21.22
N GLN A 98 -10.20 -0.06 20.64
CA GLN A 98 -9.15 -0.79 21.36
C GLN A 98 -8.52 0.06 22.47
N LEU A 99 -8.16 1.30 22.17
CA LEU A 99 -7.58 2.24 23.12
C LEU A 99 -8.55 2.65 24.22
N ALA A 100 -9.84 2.82 23.89
CA ALA A 100 -10.89 3.05 24.89
C ALA A 100 -11.00 1.87 25.88
N GLY A 101 -10.87 0.63 25.40
CA GLY A 101 -10.81 -0.56 26.26
C GLY A 101 -9.59 -0.59 27.20
N GLN A 102 -8.52 0.14 26.88
CA GLN A 102 -7.33 0.28 27.71
C GLN A 102 -7.32 1.53 28.58
N VAL A 103 -8.38 2.34 28.54
CA VAL A 103 -8.44 3.64 29.23
C VAL A 103 -7.28 4.56 28.78
N LEU A 104 -7.07 4.61 27.46
CA LEU A 104 -6.12 5.51 26.81
C LEU A 104 -6.86 6.39 25.79
N PRO A 105 -6.55 7.70 25.69
CA PRO A 105 -5.72 8.51 26.59
C PRO A 105 -6.36 8.70 27.98
N ARG A 106 -5.56 9.02 29.00
CA ARG A 106 -6.02 9.06 30.40
C ARG A 106 -6.67 10.39 30.80
N GLY A 107 -6.49 11.43 29.97
CA GLY A 107 -7.13 12.74 30.14
C GLY A 107 -6.29 13.73 30.92
#